data_AF-R6XJ81-F1
#
_entry.id   AF-R6XJ81-F1
#
_cell.length_a   1.000
_cell.length_b   1.000
_cell.length_c   1.000
_cell.angle_alpha   90.00
_cell.angle_beta   90.00
_cell.angle_gamma   90.00
#
_symmetry.space_group_name_H-M   'P 1'
#
loop_
_entity.id
_entity.type
_entity.pdbx_description
1 polymer ?
#
loop_
_entity_poly.entity_id
_entity_poly.type
_entity_poly.pdbx_seq_one_letter_code
_entity_poly.pdbx_strand_id
1 'polypeptide(L)'
;MKKFFKRFLFSLGIVFAVGVLSSCTKSFCNVQDQAEMISIYAKNNIESINTTAQNNGILIPQEDFNTFIDNKVQEYLNSDICPVDNEGNKIESFARYAGYNKDGQAELFYNYNTWVEEAKNEIGVNNVPGKSYITYYQSSLTRGIQSSTACITPTSGYFGFEGNERYVSGKTWGQAFTDYGFLEGLFVYPIACMLHYFTLTFGTSGWGQVAAILLVTIIIRSVVLLITFPITLSQTRMSELQPKIAALQQKYPNIDTNVEDKQRFAQEQMKLYKENKVHPFLQIVLMIPQFIIFICVWSALQGSAILTQGTVFNLQLTTTTWNAIRSFSQETPFAIVLFLLMVIGQICSTMTPQWINKWKEKNLVTRTVKVQESSQQKTMKYVSIFMLIFIIFMGISLPAAMTIYWIVGSMFTLAQTLILEFYQKHKRHKNGIGTANGPSWNRNKKVKKDARFSVRRG
;
A
#
# COMPACT_ATOMS: atom_id res chain seq x y z
N MET A 1 -24.22 16.87 -23.50
CA MET A 1 -23.10 17.24 -22.60
C MET A 1 -22.96 16.39 -21.34
N LYS A 2 -23.92 16.32 -20.40
CA LYS A 2 -23.76 15.58 -19.12
C LYS A 2 -23.49 14.08 -19.25
N LYS A 3 -24.09 13.38 -20.22
CA LYS A 3 -23.87 11.94 -20.45
C LYS A 3 -22.48 11.64 -21.03
N PHE A 4 -22.00 12.53 -21.90
CA PHE A 4 -20.66 12.48 -22.49
C PHE A 4 -19.59 12.75 -21.42
N PHE A 5 -19.76 13.80 -20.61
CA PHE A 5 -18.85 14.12 -19.50
C PHE A 5 -18.77 13.01 -18.44
N LYS A 6 -19.89 12.32 -18.18
CA LYS A 6 -19.94 11.19 -17.23
C LYS A 6 -19.29 9.93 -17.78
N ARG A 7 -19.45 9.65 -19.08
CA ARG A 7 -18.74 8.55 -19.77
C ARG A 7 -17.26 8.84 -19.93
N PHE A 8 -16.91 10.10 -20.20
CA PHE A 8 -15.53 10.60 -20.29
C PHE A 8 -14.83 10.51 -18.92
N LEU A 9 -15.44 10.96 -17.82
CA LEU A 9 -14.88 10.79 -16.47
C LEU A 9 -14.76 9.31 -16.06
N PHE A 10 -15.67 8.46 -16.52
CA PHE A 10 -15.62 7.03 -16.24
C PHE A 10 -14.53 6.32 -17.05
N SER A 11 -14.39 6.65 -18.34
CA SER A 11 -13.33 6.13 -19.20
C SER A 11 -11.96 6.69 -18.82
N LEU A 12 -11.88 7.98 -18.47
CA LEU A 12 -10.67 8.60 -17.92
C LEU A 12 -10.34 7.99 -16.57
N GLY A 13 -11.34 7.69 -15.72
CA GLY A 13 -11.15 6.98 -14.46
C GLY A 13 -10.64 5.55 -14.61
N ILE A 14 -11.08 4.82 -15.65
CA ILE A 14 -10.61 3.46 -15.96
C ILE A 14 -9.22 3.49 -16.60
N VAL A 15 -8.96 4.38 -17.56
CA VAL A 15 -7.65 4.55 -18.19
C VAL A 15 -6.63 5.08 -17.19
N PHE A 16 -7.04 6.01 -16.31
CA PHE A 16 -6.24 6.47 -15.18
C PHE A 16 -6.00 5.32 -14.21
N ALA A 17 -7.01 4.56 -13.80
CA ALA A 17 -6.80 3.40 -12.91
C ALA A 17 -5.85 2.35 -13.51
N VAL A 18 -6.00 1.98 -14.79
CA VAL A 18 -5.15 0.97 -15.43
C VAL A 18 -3.72 1.48 -15.67
N GLY A 19 -3.54 2.72 -16.11
CA GLY A 19 -2.22 3.34 -16.30
C GLY A 19 -1.51 3.69 -14.98
N VAL A 20 -2.26 4.05 -13.94
CA VAL A 20 -1.76 4.26 -12.57
C VAL A 20 -1.28 2.94 -11.97
N LEU A 21 -2.05 1.86 -12.16
CA LEU A 21 -1.69 0.56 -11.59
C LEU A 21 -0.42 -0.03 -12.21
N SER A 22 -0.18 0.17 -13.51
CA SER A 22 1.06 -0.29 -14.16
C SER A 22 2.28 0.59 -13.86
N SER A 23 2.08 1.87 -13.54
CA SER A 23 3.17 2.79 -13.17
C SER A 23 3.63 2.52 -11.73
N CYS A 24 2.69 2.32 -10.80
CA CYS A 24 2.88 2.10 -9.37
C CYS A 24 3.74 0.88 -8.95
N THR A 25 4.08 -0.01 -9.87
CA THR A 25 4.81 -1.26 -9.57
C THR A 25 6.18 -1.34 -10.25
N LYS A 26 6.64 -0.25 -10.89
CA LYS A 26 8.00 -0.24 -11.45
C LYS A 26 9.04 -0.31 -10.33
N SER A 27 10.01 -1.21 -10.49
CA SER A 27 11.11 -1.37 -9.54
C SER A 27 12.06 -0.18 -9.62
N PHE A 28 12.50 0.31 -8.46
CA PHE A 28 13.52 1.36 -8.35
C PHE A 28 14.95 0.82 -8.48
N CYS A 29 15.13 -0.48 -8.68
CA CYS A 29 16.46 -1.08 -8.82
C CYS A 29 17.02 -0.79 -10.22
N ASN A 30 18.12 -0.04 -10.27
CA ASN A 30 18.88 0.15 -11.51
C ASN A 30 19.69 -1.10 -11.84
N VAL A 31 20.24 -1.16 -13.05
CA VAL A 31 21.05 -2.31 -13.51
C VAL A 31 22.23 -2.60 -12.57
N GLN A 32 22.86 -1.56 -12.02
CA GLN A 32 23.91 -1.72 -11.01
C GLN A 32 23.39 -2.37 -9.72
N ASP A 33 22.25 -1.90 -9.20
CA ASP A 33 21.65 -2.49 -8.00
C ASP A 33 21.24 -3.96 -8.27
N GLN A 34 20.76 -4.26 -9.48
CA GLN A 34 20.42 -5.62 -9.92
C GLN A 34 21.65 -6.52 -10.03
N ALA A 35 22.76 -6.02 -10.57
CA ALA A 35 24.02 -6.74 -10.65
C ALA A 35 24.56 -7.12 -9.26
N GLU A 36 24.45 -6.21 -8.29
CA GLU A 36 24.81 -6.47 -6.89
C GLU A 36 23.90 -7.50 -6.22
N MET A 37 22.59 -7.44 -6.48
CA MET A 37 21.68 -8.48 -6.00
C MET A 37 22.00 -9.85 -6.60
N ILE A 38 22.37 -9.89 -7.88
CA ILE A 38 22.74 -11.12 -8.58
C ILE A 38 24.05 -11.68 -8.01
N SER A 39 25.05 -10.84 -7.72
CA SER A 39 26.33 -11.31 -7.18
C SER A 39 26.15 -12.02 -5.83
N ILE A 40 25.36 -11.43 -4.92
CA ILE A 40 25.05 -12.02 -3.61
C ILE A 40 24.24 -13.31 -3.78
N TYR A 41 23.22 -13.31 -4.65
CA TYR A 41 22.41 -14.50 -4.90
C TYR A 41 23.25 -15.63 -5.52
N ALA A 42 24.10 -15.32 -6.49
CA ALA A 42 24.98 -16.27 -7.16
C ALA A 42 25.95 -16.92 -6.18
N LYS A 43 26.59 -16.12 -5.31
CA LYS A 43 27.53 -16.61 -4.28
C LYS A 43 26.96 -17.75 -3.43
N ASN A 44 25.66 -17.69 -3.13
CA ASN A 44 24.98 -18.67 -2.27
C ASN A 44 24.30 -19.81 -3.05
N ASN A 45 24.10 -19.68 -4.36
CA ASN A 45 23.23 -20.59 -5.13
C ASN A 45 23.88 -21.19 -6.38
N ILE A 46 25.11 -20.82 -6.73
CA ILE A 46 25.76 -21.25 -7.98
C ILE A 46 25.87 -22.77 -8.11
N GLU A 47 26.21 -23.47 -7.02
CA GLU A 47 26.34 -24.93 -6.98
C GLU A 47 24.98 -25.61 -7.20
N SER A 48 23.93 -25.08 -6.58
CA SER A 48 22.56 -25.57 -6.75
C SER A 48 22.05 -25.36 -8.18
N ILE A 49 22.36 -24.21 -8.80
CA ILE A 49 22.03 -23.91 -10.19
C ILE A 49 22.71 -24.92 -11.12
N ASN A 50 24.01 -25.17 -10.92
CA ASN A 50 24.77 -26.11 -11.75
C ASN A 50 24.26 -27.54 -11.60
N THR A 51 24.00 -27.99 -10.37
CA THR A 51 23.45 -29.32 -10.10
C THR A 51 22.08 -29.51 -10.76
N THR A 52 21.21 -28.49 -10.66
CA THR A 52 19.88 -28.54 -11.27
C THR A 52 19.96 -28.50 -12.80
N ALA A 53 20.91 -27.76 -13.36
CA ALA A 53 21.17 -27.76 -14.80
C ALA A 53 21.58 -29.16 -15.28
N GLN A 54 22.54 -29.81 -14.60
CA GLN A 54 22.98 -31.17 -14.91
C GLN A 54 21.84 -32.18 -14.84
N ASN A 55 21.01 -32.11 -13.79
CA ASN A 55 19.84 -32.99 -13.62
C ASN A 55 18.83 -32.84 -14.76
N ASN A 56 18.76 -31.67 -15.40
CA ASN A 56 17.92 -31.41 -16.56
C ASN A 56 18.61 -31.75 -17.89
N GLY A 57 19.76 -32.43 -17.87
CA GLY A 57 20.54 -32.78 -19.06
C GLY A 57 21.25 -31.60 -19.71
N ILE A 58 21.43 -30.48 -19.00
CA ILE A 58 22.12 -29.30 -19.49
C ILE A 58 23.62 -29.42 -19.14
N LEU A 59 24.47 -29.34 -20.15
CA LEU A 59 25.93 -29.33 -19.98
C LEU A 59 26.35 -28.05 -19.24
N ILE A 60 27.11 -28.21 -18.16
CA ILE A 60 27.67 -27.11 -17.39
C ILE A 60 28.99 -26.60 -18.00
N PRO A 61 29.38 -25.35 -17.71
CA PRO A 61 30.65 -24.80 -18.17
C PRO A 61 31.84 -25.59 -17.63
N GLN A 62 32.90 -25.70 -18.44
CA GLN A 62 34.18 -26.25 -18.01
C GLN A 62 35.00 -25.23 -17.22
N GLU A 63 36.01 -25.70 -16.49
CA GLU A 63 36.89 -24.87 -15.66
C GLU A 63 37.62 -23.79 -16.47
N ASP A 64 38.05 -24.13 -17.70
CA ASP A 64 38.68 -23.20 -18.64
C ASP A 64 37.79 -21.99 -18.97
N PHE A 65 36.48 -22.21 -19.12
CA PHE A 65 35.53 -21.13 -19.38
C PHE A 65 35.34 -20.22 -18.16
N ASN A 66 35.26 -20.79 -16.96
CA ASN A 66 35.13 -19.98 -15.74
C ASN A 66 36.38 -19.11 -15.54
N THR A 67 37.57 -19.68 -15.74
CA THR A 67 38.85 -18.96 -15.69
C THR A 67 38.91 -17.84 -16.73
N PHE A 68 38.43 -18.11 -17.95
CA PHE A 68 38.33 -17.09 -19.00
C PHE A 68 37.44 -15.91 -18.59
N ILE A 69 36.26 -16.19 -18.06
CA ILE A 69 35.34 -15.15 -17.57
C ILE A 69 35.95 -14.35 -16.42
N ASP A 70 36.62 -15.02 -15.47
CA ASP A 70 37.27 -14.36 -14.34
C ASP A 70 38.37 -13.39 -14.80
N ASN A 71 39.18 -13.78 -15.79
CA ASN A 71 40.18 -12.91 -16.40
C ASN A 71 39.54 -11.68 -17.09
N LYS A 72 38.45 -11.88 -17.83
CA LYS A 72 37.71 -10.78 -18.48
C LYS A 72 37.09 -9.82 -17.47
N VAL A 73 36.61 -10.32 -16.34
CA VAL A 73 36.13 -9.48 -15.23
C VAL A 73 37.26 -8.61 -14.68
N GLN A 74 38.45 -9.17 -14.47
CA GLN A 74 39.63 -8.39 -14.03
C GLN A 74 40.08 -7.35 -15.05
N GLU A 75 40.07 -7.71 -16.34
CA GLU A 75 40.35 -6.76 -17.43
C GLU A 75 39.36 -5.59 -17.42
N TYR A 76 38.07 -5.88 -17.28
CA TYR A 76 37.02 -4.85 -17.23
C TYR A 76 37.15 -3.97 -15.99
N LEU A 77 37.48 -4.54 -14.83
CA LEU A 77 37.73 -3.80 -13.59
C LEU A 77 38.85 -2.77 -13.74
N ASN A 78 39.90 -3.11 -14.49
CA ASN A 78 41.02 -2.24 -14.79
C ASN A 78 40.71 -1.18 -15.86
N SER A 79 39.55 -1.27 -16.54
CA SER A 79 39.14 -0.29 -17.55
C SER A 79 38.53 0.98 -16.93
N ASP A 80 38.68 2.11 -17.63
CA ASP A 80 38.05 3.38 -17.23
C ASP A 80 36.51 3.35 -17.33
N ILE A 81 35.95 2.37 -18.04
CA ILE A 81 34.51 2.22 -18.30
C ILE A 81 33.79 1.63 -17.08
N CYS A 82 34.49 0.85 -16.25
CA CYS A 82 33.86 0.21 -15.09
C CYS A 82 33.41 1.25 -14.05
N PRO A 83 32.14 1.20 -13.61
CA PRO A 83 31.59 2.16 -12.66
C PRO A 83 32.27 2.02 -11.29
N VAL A 84 32.35 3.16 -10.60
CA VAL A 84 32.89 3.25 -9.24
C VAL A 84 31.79 3.59 -8.25
N ASP A 85 31.94 3.12 -7.03
CA ASP A 85 31.09 3.53 -5.91
C ASP A 85 31.45 4.96 -5.43
N ASN A 86 30.78 5.44 -4.39
CA ASN A 86 31.03 6.76 -3.81
C ASN A 86 32.42 6.90 -3.16
N GLU A 87 33.12 5.79 -2.90
CA GLU A 87 34.45 5.74 -2.30
C GLU A 87 35.55 5.60 -3.36
N GLY A 88 35.16 5.48 -4.65
CA GLY A 88 36.07 5.30 -5.77
C GLY A 88 36.43 3.84 -6.05
N ASN A 89 35.83 2.88 -5.36
CA ASN A 89 36.09 1.46 -5.60
C ASN A 89 35.33 0.97 -6.83
N LYS A 90 36.00 0.16 -7.65
CA LYS A 90 35.41 -0.46 -8.84
C LYS A 90 34.39 -1.53 -8.43
N ILE A 91 33.27 -1.58 -9.14
CA ILE A 91 32.15 -2.46 -8.79
C ILE A 91 32.25 -3.78 -9.56
N GLU A 92 32.82 -4.80 -8.92
CA GLU A 92 32.99 -6.14 -9.52
C GLU A 92 31.68 -6.79 -9.96
N SER A 93 30.62 -6.64 -9.17
CA SER A 93 29.31 -7.19 -9.50
C SER A 93 28.78 -6.64 -10.84
N PHE A 94 28.98 -5.35 -11.10
CA PHE A 94 28.64 -4.72 -12.37
C PHE A 94 29.46 -5.31 -13.51
N ALA A 95 30.78 -5.47 -13.33
CA ALA A 95 31.65 -6.04 -14.36
C ALA A 95 31.20 -7.45 -14.77
N ARG A 96 30.81 -8.30 -13.80
CA ARG A 96 30.44 -9.70 -14.04
C ARG A 96 29.02 -9.89 -14.54
N TYR A 97 28.05 -9.10 -14.04
CA TYR A 97 26.62 -9.33 -14.27
C TYR A 97 25.91 -8.23 -15.07
N ALA A 98 26.62 -7.17 -15.45
CA ALA A 98 26.11 -6.09 -16.28
C ALA A 98 27.19 -5.60 -17.24
N GLY A 99 26.85 -4.62 -18.06
CA GLY A 99 27.78 -3.93 -18.95
C GLY A 99 27.10 -2.75 -19.62
N TYR A 100 27.89 -1.86 -20.24
CA TYR A 100 27.35 -0.78 -21.06
C TYR A 100 27.22 -1.24 -22.50
N ASN A 101 26.03 -1.08 -23.08
CA ASN A 101 25.82 -1.31 -24.49
C ASN A 101 26.50 -0.22 -25.34
N LYS A 102 26.42 -0.37 -26.67
CA LYS A 102 27.03 0.59 -27.62
C LYS A 102 26.49 2.01 -27.50
N ASP A 103 25.28 2.17 -26.95
CA ASP A 103 24.62 3.46 -26.72
C ASP A 103 24.96 4.06 -25.34
N GLY A 104 25.84 3.41 -24.56
CA GLY A 104 26.22 3.84 -23.22
C GLY A 104 25.17 3.56 -22.14
N GLN A 105 24.15 2.74 -22.44
CA GLN A 105 23.13 2.34 -21.48
C GLN A 105 23.56 1.05 -20.78
N ALA A 106 23.40 0.99 -19.45
CA ALA A 106 23.67 -0.21 -18.68
C ALA A 106 22.63 -1.30 -18.99
N GLU A 107 23.08 -2.52 -19.23
CA GLU A 107 22.25 -3.69 -19.52
C GLU A 107 22.75 -4.91 -18.74
N LEU A 108 21.80 -5.71 -18.21
CA LEU A 108 22.12 -6.94 -17.49
C LEU A 108 22.72 -7.99 -18.43
N PHE A 109 23.73 -8.70 -17.95
CA PHE A 109 24.46 -9.75 -18.65
C PHE A 109 25.13 -9.34 -19.97
N TYR A 110 25.22 -8.04 -20.27
CA TYR A 110 25.82 -7.56 -21.53
C TYR A 110 27.28 -8.01 -21.70
N ASN A 111 28.12 -7.76 -20.68
CA ASN A 111 29.50 -8.21 -20.69
C ASN A 111 29.61 -9.73 -20.80
N TYR A 112 28.85 -10.46 -19.97
CA TYR A 112 28.83 -11.92 -19.98
C TYR A 112 28.47 -12.49 -21.36
N ASN A 113 27.42 -11.99 -22.01
CA ASN A 113 27.03 -12.42 -23.35
C ASN A 113 28.11 -12.11 -24.39
N THR A 114 28.75 -10.95 -24.29
CA THR A 114 29.84 -10.56 -25.18
C THR A 114 31.04 -11.50 -25.02
N TRP A 115 31.46 -11.75 -23.77
CA TRP A 115 32.59 -12.62 -23.47
C TRP A 115 32.32 -14.09 -23.77
N VAL A 116 31.07 -14.54 -23.70
CA VAL A 116 30.67 -15.88 -24.18
C VAL A 116 30.95 -16.02 -25.68
N GLU A 117 30.66 -15.01 -26.49
CA GLU A 117 30.94 -15.06 -27.93
C GLU A 117 32.45 -14.96 -28.23
N GLU A 118 33.19 -14.16 -27.45
CA GLU A 118 34.66 -14.11 -27.52
C GLU A 118 35.29 -15.47 -27.16
N ALA A 119 34.81 -16.11 -26.09
CA ALA A 119 35.29 -17.41 -25.63
C ALA A 119 35.15 -18.49 -26.71
N LYS A 120 34.10 -18.45 -27.54
CA LYS A 120 33.93 -19.41 -28.65
C LYS A 120 35.08 -19.34 -29.65
N ASN A 121 35.64 -18.15 -29.84
CA ASN A 121 36.75 -17.90 -30.76
C ASN A 121 38.11 -18.24 -30.12
N GLU A 122 38.29 -17.96 -28.83
CA GLU A 122 39.59 -18.10 -28.14
C GLU A 122 39.84 -19.49 -27.55
N ILE A 123 38.88 -20.03 -26.80
CA ILE A 123 39.01 -21.34 -26.12
C ILE A 123 38.28 -22.47 -26.85
N GLY A 124 37.54 -22.14 -27.91
CA GLY A 124 36.85 -23.09 -28.77
C GLY A 124 35.42 -23.43 -28.33
N VAL A 125 34.55 -23.68 -29.31
CA VAL A 125 33.10 -23.87 -29.12
C VAL A 125 32.75 -25.00 -28.14
N ASN A 126 33.56 -26.05 -28.07
CA ASN A 126 33.31 -27.21 -27.19
C ASN A 126 33.54 -26.91 -25.70
N ASN A 127 34.34 -25.88 -25.39
CA ASN A 127 34.68 -25.50 -24.02
C ASN A 127 33.74 -24.42 -23.45
N VAL A 128 32.86 -23.86 -24.30
CA VAL A 128 31.90 -22.82 -23.94
C VAL A 128 30.53 -23.46 -23.62
N PRO A 129 29.82 -22.99 -22.58
CA PRO A 129 28.48 -23.48 -22.29
C PRO A 129 27.51 -23.25 -23.45
N GLY A 130 26.64 -24.24 -23.69
CA GLY A 130 25.58 -24.14 -24.68
C GLY A 130 24.54 -23.06 -24.33
N LYS A 131 23.79 -22.61 -25.34
CA LYS A 131 22.72 -21.60 -25.19
C LYS A 131 21.68 -21.96 -24.12
N SER A 132 21.38 -23.25 -23.97
CA SER A 132 20.45 -23.75 -22.95
C SER A 132 20.95 -23.47 -21.53
N TYR A 133 22.25 -23.65 -21.26
CA TYR A 133 22.84 -23.33 -19.97
C TYR A 133 22.80 -21.83 -19.72
N ILE A 134 23.22 -21.01 -20.68
CA ILE A 134 23.26 -19.54 -20.53
C ILE A 134 21.85 -18.99 -20.21
N THR A 135 20.84 -19.45 -20.95
CA THR A 135 19.44 -19.03 -20.71
C THR A 135 18.95 -19.49 -19.34
N TYR A 136 19.26 -20.73 -18.95
CA TYR A 136 18.91 -21.26 -17.63
C TYR A 136 19.61 -20.49 -16.50
N TYR A 137 20.91 -20.20 -16.65
CA TYR A 137 21.72 -19.46 -15.71
C TYR A 137 21.16 -18.05 -15.49
N GLN A 138 21.00 -17.28 -16.56
CA GLN A 138 20.47 -15.91 -16.51
C GLN A 138 19.04 -15.86 -15.94
N SER A 139 18.18 -16.79 -16.36
CA SER A 139 16.81 -16.86 -15.85
C SER A 139 16.75 -17.27 -14.37
N SER A 140 17.68 -18.10 -13.90
CA SER A 140 17.73 -18.52 -12.49
C SER A 140 18.23 -17.38 -11.60
N LEU A 141 19.27 -16.67 -12.03
CA LEU A 141 19.76 -15.48 -11.34
C LEU A 141 18.71 -14.36 -11.29
N THR A 142 18.06 -14.08 -12.43
CA THR A 142 17.03 -13.04 -12.51
C THR A 142 15.83 -13.39 -11.63
N ARG A 143 15.39 -14.66 -11.63
CA ARG A 143 14.30 -15.12 -10.74
C ARG A 143 14.70 -15.06 -9.27
N GLY A 144 15.96 -15.34 -8.94
CA GLY A 144 16.50 -15.27 -7.58
C GLY A 144 16.36 -13.89 -6.94
N ILE A 145 16.46 -12.83 -7.75
CA ILE A 145 16.41 -11.44 -7.26
C ILE A 145 15.04 -10.78 -7.39
N GLN A 146 14.05 -11.41 -8.05
CA GLN A 146 12.73 -10.81 -8.29
C GLN A 146 11.97 -10.43 -7.01
N SER A 147 12.22 -11.13 -5.90
CA SER A 147 11.64 -10.81 -4.59
C SER A 147 12.30 -9.62 -3.90
N SER A 148 13.52 -9.26 -4.32
CA SER A 148 14.35 -8.23 -3.71
C SER A 148 14.17 -6.89 -4.43
N THR A 149 13.26 -6.05 -3.94
CA THR A 149 12.92 -4.76 -4.59
C THR A 149 13.35 -3.52 -3.80
N ALA A 150 14.03 -3.70 -2.66
CA ALA A 150 14.41 -2.61 -1.76
C ALA A 150 15.60 -1.73 -2.26
N CYS A 151 15.41 -0.97 -3.34
CA CYS A 151 16.44 -0.14 -3.99
C CYS A 151 16.20 1.38 -3.92
N ILE A 152 15.26 1.83 -3.11
CA ILE A 152 14.95 3.25 -2.91
C ILE A 152 15.76 3.77 -1.73
N THR A 153 16.64 4.73 -2.00
CA THR A 153 17.38 5.48 -0.98
C THR A 153 17.79 6.85 -1.55
N PRO A 154 17.71 7.95 -0.79
CA PRO A 154 18.17 9.26 -1.24
C PRO A 154 19.71 9.37 -1.26
N THR A 155 20.40 8.57 -0.46
CA THR A 155 21.86 8.53 -0.36
C THR A 155 22.37 7.14 -0.72
N SER A 156 23.44 7.04 -1.51
CA SER A 156 24.04 5.73 -1.80
C SER A 156 24.74 5.20 -0.55
N GLY A 157 24.76 3.88 -0.40
CA GLY A 157 25.42 3.22 0.71
C GLY A 157 25.12 1.73 0.76
N TYR A 158 25.66 1.07 1.78
CA TYR A 158 25.42 -0.34 2.04
C TYR A 158 24.18 -0.54 2.90
N PHE A 159 23.27 -1.40 2.43
CA PHE A 159 22.03 -1.72 3.12
C PHE A 159 21.85 -3.24 3.16
N GLY A 160 21.46 -3.78 4.31
CA GLY A 160 21.21 -5.20 4.48
C GLY A 160 21.36 -5.60 5.93
N PHE A 161 20.96 -6.83 6.24
CA PHE A 161 21.09 -7.41 7.56
C PHE A 161 22.27 -8.39 7.58
N GLU A 162 23.15 -8.23 8.56
CA GLU A 162 24.26 -9.12 8.94
C GLU A 162 24.82 -10.02 7.82
N GLY A 163 25.85 -9.54 7.12
CA GLY A 163 26.58 -10.33 6.11
C GLY A 163 25.92 -10.40 4.73
N ASN A 164 24.71 -9.86 4.57
CA ASN A 164 24.02 -9.70 3.28
C ASN A 164 23.84 -8.22 2.89
N GLU A 165 24.81 -7.39 3.26
CA GLU A 165 24.84 -5.98 2.87
C GLU A 165 25.07 -5.86 1.36
N ARG A 166 24.34 -4.93 0.75
CA ARG A 166 24.47 -4.62 -0.66
C ARG A 166 24.59 -3.13 -0.86
N TYR A 167 25.44 -2.74 -1.81
CA TYR A 167 25.50 -1.36 -2.24
C TYR A 167 24.22 -1.01 -3.01
N VAL A 168 23.55 0.07 -2.62
CA VAL A 168 22.41 0.63 -3.35
C VAL A 168 22.73 2.06 -3.75
N SER A 169 22.57 2.36 -5.03
CA SER A 169 22.79 3.71 -5.55
C SER A 169 21.69 4.69 -5.12
N GLY A 170 22.09 5.89 -4.71
CA GLY A 170 21.18 6.99 -4.36
C GLY A 170 20.30 7.40 -5.54
N LYS A 171 19.02 7.58 -5.28
CA LYS A 171 18.01 8.01 -6.25
C LYS A 171 17.62 9.45 -5.96
N THR A 172 17.45 10.24 -7.02
CA THR A 172 17.00 11.63 -6.92
C THR A 172 15.49 11.75 -7.15
N TRP A 173 14.90 12.85 -6.68
CA TRP A 173 13.48 13.11 -6.89
C TRP A 173 13.14 13.30 -8.38
N GLY A 174 14.06 13.90 -9.16
CA GLY A 174 13.89 14.06 -10.61
C GLY A 174 13.81 12.72 -11.34
N GLN A 175 14.74 11.82 -11.04
CA GLN A 175 14.74 10.45 -11.57
C GLN A 175 13.46 9.69 -11.23
N ALA A 176 12.91 9.91 -10.03
CA ALA A 176 11.64 9.31 -9.62
C ALA A 176 10.50 9.61 -10.63
N PHE A 177 10.43 10.83 -11.15
CA PHE A 177 9.43 11.24 -12.14
C PHE A 177 9.75 10.79 -13.57
N THR A 178 11.02 10.81 -13.98
CA THR A 178 11.42 10.54 -15.37
C THR A 178 11.53 9.05 -15.67
N ASP A 179 12.14 8.28 -14.76
CA ASP A 179 12.59 6.92 -15.04
C ASP A 179 11.56 5.89 -14.57
N TYR A 180 10.91 6.18 -13.43
CA TYR A 180 9.98 5.26 -12.78
C TYR A 180 8.53 5.66 -13.04
N GLY A 181 8.11 6.89 -12.73
CA GLY A 181 6.82 7.40 -13.16
C GLY A 181 6.23 8.52 -12.29
N PHE A 182 5.02 8.95 -12.65
CA PHE A 182 4.41 10.13 -12.02
C PHE A 182 4.07 9.90 -10.55
N LEU A 183 3.53 8.73 -10.19
CA LEU A 183 3.14 8.44 -8.80
C LEU A 183 4.34 8.04 -7.95
N GLU A 184 5.35 7.48 -8.60
CA GLU A 184 6.66 7.15 -8.06
C GLU A 184 7.34 8.43 -7.56
N GLY A 185 7.38 9.46 -8.40
CA GLY A 185 7.85 10.79 -8.02
C GLY A 185 6.94 11.50 -7.02
N LEU A 186 5.63 11.48 -7.21
CA LEU A 186 4.70 12.28 -6.39
C LEU A 186 4.50 11.74 -4.97
N PHE A 187 4.44 10.41 -4.82
CA PHE A 187 4.11 9.75 -3.55
C PHE A 187 5.19 8.78 -3.08
N VAL A 188 5.61 7.82 -3.91
CA VAL A 188 6.48 6.71 -3.46
C VAL A 188 7.83 7.22 -2.95
N TYR A 189 8.52 8.02 -3.76
CA TYR A 189 9.85 8.54 -3.43
C TYR A 189 9.83 9.46 -2.21
N PRO A 190 8.92 10.46 -2.08
CA PRO A 190 8.81 11.24 -0.85
C PRO A 190 8.54 10.40 0.41
N ILE A 191 7.72 9.36 0.30
CA ILE A 191 7.44 8.44 1.42
C ILE A 191 8.71 7.68 1.81
N ALA A 192 9.42 7.10 0.84
CA ALA A 192 10.68 6.40 1.07
C ALA A 192 11.77 7.31 1.63
N CYS A 193 11.83 8.56 1.17
CA CYS A 193 12.74 9.59 1.65
C CYS A 193 12.45 9.97 3.12
N MET A 194 11.16 10.14 3.48
CA MET A 194 10.76 10.32 4.88
C MET A 194 11.15 9.11 5.74
N LEU A 195 10.92 7.88 5.25
CA LEU A 195 11.33 6.66 5.95
C LEU A 195 12.84 6.62 6.18
N HIS A 196 13.63 6.99 5.18
CA HIS A 196 15.10 7.06 5.30
C HIS A 196 15.52 8.05 6.39
N TYR A 197 15.12 9.31 6.30
CA TYR A 197 15.57 10.32 7.26
C TYR A 197 15.02 10.10 8.67
N PHE A 198 13.78 9.64 8.82
CA PHE A 198 13.23 9.32 10.15
C PHE A 198 13.91 8.09 10.75
N THR A 199 14.24 7.08 9.94
CA THR A 199 15.01 5.93 10.44
C THR A 199 16.40 6.35 10.89
N LEU A 200 17.10 7.21 10.15
CA LEU A 200 18.38 7.77 10.61
C LEU A 200 18.23 8.54 11.93
N THR A 201 17.12 9.26 12.10
CA THR A 201 16.85 10.04 13.33
C THR A 201 16.51 9.16 14.53
N PHE A 202 15.70 8.10 14.34
CA PHE A 202 15.29 7.18 15.41
C PHE A 202 16.27 6.02 15.63
N GLY A 203 17.27 5.88 14.76
CA GLY A 203 18.25 4.80 14.74
C GLY A 203 17.91 3.72 13.71
N THR A 204 18.95 3.12 13.12
CA THR A 204 18.83 2.06 12.09
C THR A 204 18.37 0.70 12.64
N SER A 205 18.22 0.59 13.96
CA SER A 205 17.62 -0.57 14.61
C SER A 205 16.20 -0.83 14.13
N GLY A 206 15.73 -2.09 14.25
CA GLY A 206 14.35 -2.44 13.86
C GLY A 206 13.29 -1.57 14.56
N TRP A 207 13.48 -1.22 15.84
CA TRP A 207 12.54 -0.34 16.56
C TRP A 207 12.54 1.10 16.03
N GLY A 208 13.70 1.62 15.60
CA GLY A 208 13.78 2.93 14.96
C GLY A 208 13.07 2.96 13.61
N GLN A 209 13.16 1.86 12.84
CA GLN A 209 12.38 1.67 11.62
C GLN A 209 10.86 1.61 11.89
N VAL A 210 10.44 0.90 12.95
CA VAL A 210 9.02 0.88 13.36
C VAL A 210 8.52 2.28 13.75
N ALA A 211 9.32 3.04 14.49
CA ALA A 211 9.00 4.42 14.85
C ALA A 211 8.89 5.33 13.61
N ALA A 212 9.79 5.15 12.64
CA ALA A 212 9.74 5.85 11.35
C ALA A 212 8.44 5.53 10.59
N ILE A 213 8.09 4.25 10.46
CA ILE A 213 6.85 3.81 9.80
C ILE A 213 5.63 4.42 10.50
N LEU A 214 5.59 4.42 11.83
CA LEU A 214 4.50 5.01 12.61
C LEU A 214 4.34 6.51 12.27
N LEU A 215 5.43 7.28 12.34
CA LEU A 215 5.40 8.71 12.08
C LEU A 215 4.99 9.02 10.63
N VAL A 216 5.58 8.33 9.64
CA VAL A 216 5.20 8.46 8.24
C VAL A 216 3.72 8.14 8.04
N THR A 217 3.22 7.08 8.66
CA THR A 217 1.80 6.69 8.58
C THR A 217 0.90 7.80 9.10
N ILE A 218 1.22 8.40 10.25
CA ILE A 218 0.44 9.51 10.82
C ILE A 218 0.44 10.73 9.87
N ILE A 219 1.60 11.07 9.30
CA ILE A 219 1.73 12.19 8.36
C ILE A 219 0.85 11.95 7.13
N ILE A 220 1.01 10.80 6.47
CA ILE A 220 0.24 10.44 5.28
C ILE A 220 -1.25 10.44 5.62
N ARG A 221 -1.66 9.79 6.70
CA ARG A 221 -3.07 9.72 7.11
C ARG A 221 -3.63 11.11 7.45
N SER A 222 -2.83 12.01 7.99
CA SER A 222 -3.25 13.39 8.26
C SER A 222 -3.47 14.18 6.97
N VAL A 223 -2.58 14.06 5.98
CA VAL A 223 -2.76 14.68 4.66
C VAL A 223 -4.02 14.12 3.96
N VAL A 224 -4.20 12.81 4.00
CA VAL A 224 -5.36 12.13 3.42
C VAL A 224 -6.65 12.51 4.15
N LEU A 225 -6.59 12.68 5.47
CA LEU A 225 -7.71 13.16 6.27
C LEU A 225 -8.16 14.54 5.80
N LEU A 226 -7.24 15.48 5.55
CA LEU A 226 -7.60 16.82 5.06
C LEU A 226 -8.40 16.76 3.75
N ILE A 227 -7.99 15.86 2.84
CA ILE A 227 -8.66 15.65 1.54
C ILE A 227 -10.01 14.94 1.72
N THR A 228 -10.07 13.96 2.60
CA THR A 228 -11.25 13.09 2.78
C THR A 228 -12.28 13.63 3.78
N PHE A 229 -11.94 14.63 4.59
CA PHE A 229 -12.84 15.27 5.55
C PHE A 229 -14.18 15.75 4.96
N PRO A 230 -14.25 16.47 3.82
CA PRO A 230 -15.54 16.82 3.21
C PRO A 230 -16.35 15.60 2.78
N ILE A 231 -15.67 14.54 2.34
CA ILE A 231 -16.29 13.27 1.91
C ILE A 231 -16.90 12.55 3.12
N THR A 232 -16.16 12.46 4.23
CA THR A 232 -16.64 11.81 5.47
C THR A 232 -17.80 12.59 6.11
N LEU A 233 -17.77 13.92 6.09
CA LEU A 233 -18.92 14.73 6.53
C LEU A 233 -20.18 14.47 5.69
N SER A 234 -20.04 14.31 4.37
CA SER A 234 -21.17 13.93 3.52
C SER A 234 -21.73 12.55 3.87
N GLN A 235 -20.88 11.61 4.29
CA GLN A 235 -21.31 10.28 4.72
C GLN A 235 -22.10 10.34 6.03
N THR A 236 -21.71 11.16 6.99
CA THR A 236 -22.51 11.31 8.21
C THR A 236 -23.89 11.88 7.91
N ARG A 237 -23.99 12.91 7.06
CA ARG A 237 -25.29 13.46 6.65
C ARG A 237 -26.16 12.40 5.96
N MET A 238 -25.54 11.49 5.20
CA MET A 238 -26.25 10.33 4.65
C MET A 238 -26.80 9.41 5.75
N SER A 239 -26.00 9.11 6.78
CA SER A 239 -26.44 8.32 7.93
C SER A 239 -27.59 8.98 8.70
N GLU A 240 -27.61 10.32 8.80
CA GLU A 240 -28.73 11.06 9.40
C GLU A 240 -30.03 10.95 8.60
N LEU A 241 -29.96 10.70 7.29
CA LEU A 241 -31.13 10.50 6.42
C LEU A 241 -31.67 9.07 6.42
N GLN A 242 -30.93 8.10 6.95
CA GLN A 242 -31.38 6.70 7.04
C GLN A 242 -32.79 6.51 7.60
N PRO A 243 -33.23 7.18 8.69
CA PRO A 243 -34.61 7.03 9.17
C PRO A 243 -35.65 7.52 8.17
N LYS A 244 -35.36 8.57 7.39
CA LYS A 244 -36.27 9.08 6.34
C LYS A 244 -36.33 8.13 5.15
N ILE A 245 -35.20 7.50 4.82
CA ILE A 245 -35.15 6.44 3.79
C ILE A 245 -35.94 5.21 4.25
N ALA A 246 -35.83 4.82 5.52
CA ALA A 246 -36.59 3.71 6.08
C ALA A 246 -38.10 3.99 6.04
N ALA A 247 -38.52 5.20 6.40
CA ALA A 247 -39.93 5.62 6.27
C ALA A 247 -40.40 5.64 4.80
N LEU A 248 -39.53 6.03 3.87
CA LEU A 248 -39.81 5.97 2.43
C LEU A 248 -39.98 4.52 1.95
N GLN A 249 -39.16 3.58 2.44
CA GLN A 249 -39.28 2.16 2.09
C GLN A 249 -40.61 1.55 2.53
N GLN A 250 -41.14 1.96 3.68
CA GLN A 250 -42.45 1.49 4.14
C GLN A 250 -43.60 1.93 3.24
N LYS A 251 -43.46 3.05 2.52
CA LYS A 251 -44.47 3.51 1.55
C LYS A 251 -44.56 2.61 0.32
N TYR A 252 -43.55 1.78 0.07
CA TYR A 252 -43.47 0.89 -1.09
C TYR A 252 -43.17 -0.55 -0.64
N PRO A 253 -44.15 -1.28 -0.10
CA PRO A 253 -43.93 -2.65 0.39
C PRO A 253 -43.59 -3.67 -0.73
N ASN A 254 -43.95 -3.39 -1.99
CA ASN A 254 -43.76 -4.30 -3.13
C ASN A 254 -42.51 -3.99 -3.98
N ILE A 255 -41.50 -3.30 -3.44
CA ILE A 255 -40.26 -2.94 -4.18
C ILE A 255 -39.55 -4.16 -4.77
N ASP A 256 -39.57 -5.30 -4.07
CA ASP A 256 -38.82 -6.50 -4.47
C ASP A 256 -39.50 -7.30 -5.59
N THR A 257 -40.83 -7.13 -5.77
CA THR A 257 -41.64 -7.85 -6.77
C THR A 257 -42.03 -7.01 -7.97
N ASN A 258 -42.23 -5.69 -7.82
CA ASN A 258 -42.67 -4.79 -8.88
C ASN A 258 -41.55 -3.85 -9.38
N VAL A 259 -41.27 -3.90 -10.68
CA VAL A 259 -40.23 -3.07 -11.32
C VAL A 259 -40.60 -1.58 -11.30
N GLU A 260 -41.87 -1.22 -11.39
CA GLU A 260 -42.31 0.19 -11.37
C GLU A 260 -42.12 0.83 -9.99
N ASP A 261 -42.51 0.12 -8.93
CA ASP A 261 -42.36 0.60 -7.55
C ASP A 261 -40.88 0.77 -7.18
N LYS A 262 -40.01 -0.13 -7.67
CA LYS A 262 -38.56 0.00 -7.53
C LYS A 262 -38.01 1.26 -8.20
N GLN A 263 -38.50 1.59 -9.40
CA GLN A 263 -38.10 2.81 -10.11
C GLN A 263 -38.60 4.07 -9.41
N ARG A 264 -39.85 4.11 -8.96
CA ARG A 264 -40.42 5.24 -8.21
C ARG A 264 -39.69 5.46 -6.89
N PHE A 265 -39.43 4.38 -6.13
CA PHE A 265 -38.62 4.44 -4.92
C PHE A 265 -37.24 5.03 -5.16
N ALA A 266 -36.53 4.60 -6.22
CA ALA A 266 -35.22 5.14 -6.56
C ALA A 266 -35.27 6.64 -6.93
N GLN A 267 -36.34 7.09 -7.58
CA GLN A 267 -36.55 8.51 -7.91
C GLN A 267 -36.81 9.35 -6.65
N GLU A 268 -37.70 8.90 -5.76
CA GLU A 268 -37.99 9.61 -4.51
C GLU A 268 -36.78 9.63 -3.56
N GLN A 269 -36.02 8.53 -3.50
CA GLN A 269 -34.77 8.45 -2.74
C GLN A 269 -33.75 9.46 -3.25
N MET A 270 -33.57 9.57 -4.57
CA MET A 270 -32.68 10.56 -5.18
C MET A 270 -33.15 12.00 -4.98
N LYS A 271 -34.47 12.24 -5.02
CA LYS A 271 -35.06 13.55 -4.72
C LYS A 271 -34.78 13.96 -3.27
N LEU A 272 -34.96 13.04 -2.33
CA LEU A 272 -34.65 13.24 -0.91
C LEU A 272 -33.16 13.59 -0.71
N TYR A 273 -32.24 12.89 -1.41
CA TYR A 273 -30.81 13.21 -1.35
C TYR A 273 -30.49 14.60 -1.90
N LYS A 274 -31.14 14.99 -3.00
CA LYS A 274 -30.95 16.31 -3.62
C LYS A 274 -31.46 17.45 -2.72
N GLU A 275 -32.63 17.28 -2.11
CA GLU A 275 -33.22 18.24 -1.18
C GLU A 275 -32.32 18.44 0.06
N ASN A 276 -31.71 17.36 0.56
CA ASN A 276 -30.83 17.42 1.73
C ASN A 276 -29.36 17.66 1.37
N LYS A 277 -29.05 17.97 0.10
CA LYS A 277 -27.69 18.25 -0.41
C LYS A 277 -26.66 17.16 -0.09
N VAL A 278 -27.07 15.90 -0.20
CA VAL A 278 -26.20 14.73 0.01
C VAL A 278 -25.91 14.07 -1.34
N HIS A 279 -24.64 13.78 -1.64
CA HIS A 279 -24.26 13.09 -2.87
C HIS A 279 -23.88 11.63 -2.57
N PRO A 280 -24.70 10.63 -2.97
CA PRO A 280 -24.40 9.21 -2.69
C PRO A 280 -23.13 8.72 -3.40
N PHE A 281 -22.79 9.29 -4.56
CA PHE A 281 -21.60 8.88 -5.33
C PHE A 281 -20.27 9.21 -4.65
N LEU A 282 -20.23 10.15 -3.70
CA LEU A 282 -19.03 10.48 -2.92
C LEU A 282 -18.49 9.25 -2.16
N GLN A 283 -19.34 8.28 -1.84
CA GLN A 283 -18.95 7.07 -1.11
C GLN A 283 -18.06 6.14 -1.94
N ILE A 284 -18.37 5.97 -3.23
CA ILE A 284 -17.57 5.15 -4.14
C ILE A 284 -16.24 5.85 -4.45
N VAL A 285 -16.27 7.18 -4.60
CA VAL A 285 -15.08 7.98 -4.91
C VAL A 285 -14.02 7.88 -3.80
N LEU A 286 -14.41 7.73 -2.53
CA LEU A 286 -13.44 7.59 -1.42
C LEU A 286 -12.52 6.38 -1.57
N MET A 287 -12.98 5.32 -2.24
CA MET A 287 -12.21 4.08 -2.39
C MET A 287 -11.00 4.26 -3.32
N ILE A 288 -11.08 5.13 -4.32
CA ILE A 288 -10.04 5.28 -5.35
C ILE A 288 -8.76 5.90 -4.75
N PRO A 289 -8.80 7.07 -4.10
CA PRO A 289 -7.60 7.62 -3.46
C PRO A 289 -7.00 6.66 -2.43
N GLN A 290 -7.85 5.98 -1.66
CA GLN A 290 -7.41 5.02 -0.65
C GLN A 290 -6.56 3.89 -1.25
N PHE A 291 -6.98 3.35 -2.39
CA PHE A 291 -6.24 2.28 -3.07
C PHE A 291 -4.92 2.79 -3.69
N ILE A 292 -4.94 3.97 -4.32
CA ILE A 292 -3.73 4.58 -4.90
C ILE A 292 -2.68 4.83 -3.80
N ILE A 293 -3.10 5.43 -2.68
CA ILE A 293 -2.21 5.71 -1.55
C ILE A 293 -1.69 4.40 -0.94
N PHE A 294 -2.53 3.38 -0.83
CA PHE A 294 -2.11 2.06 -0.36
C PHE A 294 -0.97 1.49 -1.22
N ILE A 295 -1.11 1.52 -2.56
CA ILE A 295 -0.07 1.00 -3.46
C ILE A 295 1.20 1.83 -3.34
N CYS A 296 1.09 3.16 -3.24
CA CYS A 296 2.26 4.02 -3.10
C CYS A 296 3.02 3.76 -1.79
N VAL A 297 2.29 3.59 -0.68
CA VAL A 297 2.88 3.25 0.62
C VAL A 297 3.51 1.86 0.60
N TRP A 298 2.83 0.87 0.01
CA TRP A 298 3.37 -0.47 -0.15
C TRP A 298 4.66 -0.49 -0.98
N SER A 299 4.64 0.18 -2.13
CA SER A 299 5.81 0.34 -3.01
C SER A 299 6.96 1.03 -2.28
N ALA A 300 6.67 2.08 -1.49
CA ALA A 300 7.69 2.77 -0.70
C ALA A 300 8.25 1.89 0.42
N LEU A 301 7.41 1.18 1.17
CA LEU A 301 7.86 0.31 2.27
C LEU A 301 8.63 -0.91 1.75
N GLN A 302 8.18 -1.54 0.68
CA GLN A 302 8.91 -2.66 0.08
C GLN A 302 10.18 -2.20 -0.64
N GLY A 303 10.14 -1.03 -1.26
CA GLY A 303 11.24 -0.46 -2.02
C GLY A 303 12.31 0.23 -1.19
N SER A 304 12.04 0.62 0.07
CA SER A 304 13.01 1.36 0.87
C SER A 304 14.19 0.48 1.32
N ALA A 305 15.40 0.79 0.84
CA ALA A 305 16.62 0.05 1.19
C ALA A 305 16.93 0.12 2.69
N ILE A 306 16.62 1.24 3.35
CA ILE A 306 16.88 1.43 4.78
C ILE A 306 16.16 0.41 5.67
N LEU A 307 15.03 -0.16 5.22
CA LEU A 307 14.22 -1.10 6.01
C LEU A 307 14.80 -2.53 6.03
N THR A 308 15.84 -2.81 5.23
CA THR A 308 16.50 -4.13 5.23
C THR A 308 17.50 -4.31 6.36
N GLN A 309 17.89 -3.24 7.06
CA GLN A 309 18.99 -3.25 8.03
C GLN A 309 18.61 -3.76 9.43
N GLY A 310 17.32 -3.77 9.78
CA GLY A 310 16.86 -3.90 11.16
C GLY A 310 15.96 -5.10 11.37
N THR A 311 16.10 -5.74 12.53
CA THR A 311 15.17 -6.77 13.01
C THR A 311 14.45 -6.32 14.28
N VAL A 312 13.19 -6.72 14.43
CA VAL A 312 12.40 -6.55 15.66
C VAL A 312 12.00 -7.93 16.12
N PHE A 313 12.51 -8.37 17.28
CA PHE A 313 12.33 -9.75 17.77
C PHE A 313 12.66 -10.80 16.68
N ASN A 314 13.83 -10.66 16.04
CA ASN A 314 14.30 -11.49 14.92
C ASN A 314 13.50 -11.41 13.61
N LEU A 315 12.44 -10.60 13.55
CA LEU A 315 11.68 -10.37 12.33
C LEU A 315 12.25 -9.18 11.55
N GLN A 316 12.68 -9.41 10.31
CA GLN A 316 12.98 -8.31 9.37
C GLN A 316 11.68 -7.73 8.83
N LEU A 317 11.60 -6.40 8.76
CA LEU A 317 10.38 -5.70 8.33
C LEU A 317 10.05 -5.90 6.84
N THR A 318 11.05 -6.28 6.04
CA THR A 318 10.92 -6.58 4.62
C THR A 318 10.46 -8.01 4.34
N THR A 319 10.57 -8.92 5.32
CA THR A 319 10.11 -10.31 5.17
C THR A 319 8.60 -10.36 5.02
N THR A 320 8.11 -11.17 4.09
CA THR A 320 6.67 -11.37 3.92
C THR A 320 6.09 -12.08 5.13
N THR A 321 4.92 -11.62 5.58
CA THR A 321 4.27 -12.15 6.79
C THR A 321 4.03 -13.66 6.68
N TRP A 322 3.68 -14.15 5.50
CA TRP A 322 3.54 -15.59 5.24
C TRP A 322 4.83 -16.37 5.44
N ASN A 323 5.96 -15.89 4.89
CA ASN A 323 7.23 -16.60 5.00
C ASN A 323 7.70 -16.64 6.46
N ALA A 324 7.56 -15.53 7.17
CA ALA A 324 7.87 -15.45 8.61
C ALA A 324 7.01 -16.39 9.47
N ILE A 325 5.75 -16.65 9.08
CA ILE A 325 4.86 -17.56 9.79
C ILE A 325 5.15 -19.02 9.42
N ARG A 326 5.39 -19.32 8.15
CA ARG A 326 5.60 -20.70 7.64
C ARG A 326 7.01 -21.23 7.92
N SER A 327 7.99 -20.36 8.13
CA SER A 327 9.36 -20.76 8.43
C SER A 327 9.49 -21.52 9.76
N PHE A 328 8.50 -21.41 10.67
CA PHE A 328 8.53 -21.97 12.03
C PHE A 328 9.86 -21.68 12.75
N SER A 329 10.40 -20.48 12.50
CA SER A 329 11.69 -20.02 13.00
C SER A 329 11.50 -19.13 14.23
N GLN A 330 12.60 -18.55 14.74
CA GLN A 330 12.56 -17.63 15.88
C GLN A 330 11.75 -16.34 15.60
N GLU A 331 11.46 -16.02 14.34
CA GLU A 331 10.68 -14.82 13.95
C GLU A 331 9.15 -15.06 14.00
N THR A 332 8.73 -16.33 13.97
CA THR A 332 7.32 -16.74 13.84
C THR A 332 6.41 -16.23 14.97
N PRO A 333 6.78 -16.31 16.27
CA PRO A 333 5.89 -15.86 17.34
C PRO A 333 5.51 -14.39 17.22
N PHE A 334 6.50 -13.53 16.92
CA PHE A 334 6.27 -12.11 16.78
C PHE A 334 5.46 -11.78 15.52
N ALA A 335 5.73 -12.45 14.39
CA ALA A 335 4.96 -12.29 13.17
C ALA A 335 3.46 -12.62 13.36
N ILE A 336 3.14 -13.69 14.10
CA ILE A 336 1.76 -14.07 14.41
C ILE A 336 1.09 -13.00 15.28
N VAL A 337 1.75 -12.56 16.36
CA VAL A 337 1.20 -11.52 17.25
C VAL A 337 0.94 -10.23 16.47
N LEU A 338 1.89 -9.81 15.64
CA LEU A 338 1.77 -8.61 14.82
C LEU A 338 0.60 -8.72 13.84
N PHE A 339 0.46 -9.87 13.16
CA PHE A 339 -0.67 -10.11 12.25
C PHE A 339 -2.01 -10.11 12.99
N LEU A 340 -2.12 -10.75 14.16
CA LEU A 340 -3.34 -10.74 14.95
C LEU A 340 -3.73 -9.32 15.40
N LEU A 341 -2.75 -8.52 15.84
CA LEU A 341 -2.98 -7.11 16.18
C LEU A 341 -3.48 -6.30 14.99
N MET A 342 -2.94 -6.55 13.79
CA MET A 342 -3.42 -5.96 12.55
C MET A 342 -4.89 -6.33 12.27
N VAL A 343 -5.23 -7.63 12.34
CA VAL A 343 -6.60 -8.10 12.11
C VAL A 343 -7.58 -7.51 13.12
N ILE A 344 -7.24 -7.55 14.41
CA ILE A 344 -8.07 -6.98 15.48
C ILE A 344 -8.24 -5.48 15.27
N GLY A 345 -7.16 -4.75 15.00
CA GLY A 345 -7.19 -3.32 14.71
C GLY A 345 -8.12 -2.99 13.54
N GLN A 346 -8.02 -3.75 12.45
CA GLN A 346 -8.85 -3.55 11.25
C GLN A 346 -10.33 -3.86 11.51
N ILE A 347 -10.64 -4.92 12.27
CA ILE A 347 -12.02 -5.25 12.68
C ILE A 347 -12.58 -4.14 13.57
N CYS A 348 -11.85 -3.73 14.61
CA CYS A 348 -12.28 -2.65 15.50
C CYS A 348 -12.52 -1.36 14.72
N SER A 349 -11.59 -0.98 13.84
CA SER A 349 -11.66 0.21 13.01
C SER A 349 -12.89 0.21 12.08
N THR A 350 -13.15 -0.89 11.38
CA THR A 350 -14.27 -1.01 10.44
C THR A 350 -15.63 -1.15 11.14
N MET A 351 -15.68 -1.79 12.30
CA MET A 351 -16.92 -1.99 13.05
C MET A 351 -17.32 -0.78 13.88
N THR A 352 -16.38 0.09 14.28
CA THR A 352 -16.65 1.26 15.13
C THR A 352 -17.75 2.18 14.57
N PRO A 353 -17.73 2.62 13.30
CA PRO A 353 -18.84 3.41 12.74
C PRO A 353 -20.19 2.69 12.83
N GLN A 354 -20.22 1.37 12.62
CA GLN A 354 -21.44 0.58 12.70
C GLN A 354 -21.95 0.45 14.13
N TRP A 355 -21.05 0.23 15.10
CA TRP A 355 -21.37 0.17 16.52
C TRP A 355 -21.92 1.50 17.02
N ILE A 356 -21.31 2.62 16.63
CA ILE A 356 -21.79 3.96 16.97
C ILE A 356 -23.18 4.23 16.39
N ASN A 357 -23.42 3.86 15.13
CA ASN A 357 -24.73 4.02 14.50
C ASN A 357 -25.81 3.17 15.19
N LYS A 358 -25.52 1.89 15.47
CA LYS A 358 -26.43 1.01 16.23
C LYS A 358 -26.68 1.52 17.65
N TRP A 359 -25.65 2.05 18.32
CA TRP A 359 -25.77 2.64 19.65
C TRP A 359 -26.66 3.88 19.63
N LYS A 360 -26.52 4.75 18.61
CA LYS A 360 -27.42 5.89 18.39
C LYS A 360 -28.85 5.44 18.13
N GLU A 361 -29.07 4.42 17.30
CA GLU A 361 -30.39 3.84 17.02
C GLU A 361 -31.07 3.32 18.29
N LYS A 362 -30.35 2.55 19.12
CA LYS A 362 -30.87 2.03 20.39
C LYS A 362 -31.26 3.14 21.37
N ASN A 363 -30.54 4.25 21.37
CA ASN A 363 -30.76 5.38 22.28
C ASN A 363 -31.70 6.46 21.72
N LEU A 364 -32.06 6.40 20.44
CA LEU A 364 -33.11 7.21 19.82
C LEU A 364 -34.46 6.56 20.16
N VAL A 365 -35.11 7.07 21.21
CA VAL A 365 -36.45 6.67 21.64
C VAL A 365 -37.49 7.09 20.60
N THR A 366 -37.64 6.31 19.53
CA THR A 366 -38.85 6.29 18.70
C THR A 366 -39.02 4.87 18.17
N ARG A 367 -39.53 3.99 19.05
CA ARG A 367 -40.01 2.66 18.67
C ARG A 367 -41.32 2.81 17.91
N THR A 368 -41.28 2.95 16.59
CA THR A 368 -42.48 2.69 15.76
C THR A 368 -42.20 2.02 14.42
N VAL A 369 -40.95 1.88 13.99
CA VAL A 369 -40.63 1.26 12.70
C VAL A 369 -39.59 0.16 12.90
N LYS A 370 -39.97 -1.10 12.65
CA LYS A 370 -38.97 -2.14 12.31
C LYS A 370 -38.28 -1.65 11.03
N VAL A 371 -37.10 -1.06 11.17
CA VAL A 371 -36.28 -0.65 10.03
C VAL A 371 -35.86 -1.94 9.33
N GLN A 372 -36.60 -2.33 8.29
CA GLN A 372 -36.17 -3.39 7.40
C GLN A 372 -34.87 -2.93 6.76
N GLU A 373 -33.84 -3.77 6.85
CA GLU A 373 -32.53 -3.40 6.34
C GLU A 373 -32.61 -3.17 4.84
N SER A 374 -32.38 -1.92 4.44
CA SER A 374 -32.40 -1.52 3.03
C SER A 374 -31.41 -2.37 2.23
N SER A 375 -31.75 -2.67 0.97
CA SER A 375 -30.82 -3.36 0.04
C SER A 375 -29.45 -2.68 0.02
N GLN A 376 -29.42 -1.34 0.08
CA GLN A 376 -28.19 -0.55 0.16
C GLN A 376 -27.38 -0.77 1.45
N GLN A 377 -28.01 -0.86 2.62
CA GLN A 377 -27.30 -1.17 3.88
C GLN A 377 -26.69 -2.58 3.84
N LYS A 378 -27.42 -3.56 3.27
CA LYS A 378 -26.91 -4.93 3.08
C LYS A 378 -25.69 -4.94 2.16
N THR A 379 -25.77 -4.26 1.01
CA THR A 379 -24.64 -4.12 0.08
C THR A 379 -23.43 -3.51 0.77
N MET A 380 -23.60 -2.45 1.56
CA MET A 380 -22.48 -1.82 2.29
C MET A 380 -21.85 -2.74 3.32
N LYS A 381 -22.65 -3.56 4.03
CA LYS A 381 -22.11 -4.58 4.94
C LYS A 381 -21.29 -5.62 4.20
N TYR A 382 -21.80 -6.16 3.09
CA TYR A 382 -21.06 -7.17 2.30
C TYR A 382 -19.77 -6.60 1.72
N VAL A 383 -19.80 -5.38 1.17
CA VAL A 383 -18.58 -4.71 0.67
C VAL A 383 -17.56 -4.52 1.80
N SER A 384 -18.00 -4.10 2.98
CA SER A 384 -17.12 -3.93 4.14
C SER A 384 -16.51 -5.26 4.61
N ILE A 385 -17.28 -6.34 4.64
CA ILE A 385 -16.80 -7.68 5.04
C ILE A 385 -15.83 -8.22 3.98
N PHE A 386 -16.15 -8.06 2.70
CA PHE A 386 -15.28 -8.45 1.60
C PHE A 386 -13.92 -7.74 1.68
N MET A 387 -13.93 -6.41 1.86
CA MET A 387 -12.69 -5.63 2.01
C MET A 387 -11.87 -6.05 3.22
N LEU A 388 -12.51 -6.44 4.33
CA LEU A 388 -11.81 -6.97 5.50
C LEU A 388 -11.11 -8.29 5.17
N ILE A 389 -11.82 -9.25 4.57
CA ILE A 389 -11.25 -10.55 4.16
C ILE A 389 -10.11 -10.34 3.17
N PHE A 390 -10.29 -9.43 2.21
CA PHE A 390 -9.27 -9.07 1.23
C PHE A 390 -8.00 -8.52 1.89
N ILE A 391 -8.12 -7.61 2.86
CA ILE A 391 -6.97 -7.06 3.59
C ILE A 391 -6.28 -8.14 4.42
N ILE A 392 -7.02 -9.05 5.06
CA ILE A 392 -6.44 -10.17 5.81
C ILE A 392 -5.62 -11.07 4.89
N PHE A 393 -6.18 -11.46 3.73
CA PHE A 393 -5.49 -12.29 2.74
C PHE A 393 -4.25 -11.58 2.17
N MET A 394 -4.39 -10.31 1.79
CA MET A 394 -3.28 -9.50 1.29
C MET A 394 -2.20 -9.34 2.35
N GLY A 395 -2.55 -9.13 3.62
CA GLY A 395 -1.57 -8.90 4.67
C GLY A 395 -0.68 -10.08 4.98
N ILE A 396 -1.13 -11.30 4.68
CA ILE A 396 -0.28 -12.49 4.72
C ILE A 396 0.74 -12.45 3.59
N SER A 397 0.35 -11.97 2.41
CA SER A 397 1.22 -11.94 1.22
C SER A 397 2.20 -10.75 1.18
N LEU A 398 1.98 -9.73 2.01
CA LEU A 398 2.78 -8.50 2.01
C LEU A 398 3.88 -8.51 3.10
N PRO A 399 4.90 -7.63 2.97
CA PRO A 399 5.95 -7.45 3.99
C PRO A 399 5.40 -7.10 5.37
N ALA A 400 6.10 -7.48 6.44
CA ALA A 400 5.72 -7.17 7.82
C ALA A 400 5.61 -5.65 8.08
N ALA A 401 6.38 -4.81 7.38
CA ALA A 401 6.22 -3.36 7.42
C ALA A 401 4.78 -2.90 7.10
N MET A 402 4.08 -3.61 6.21
CA MET A 402 2.68 -3.30 5.85
C MET A 402 1.70 -3.62 6.97
N THR A 403 1.95 -4.65 7.76
CA THR A 403 1.07 -4.99 8.89
C THR A 403 1.15 -3.92 9.97
N ILE A 404 2.35 -3.38 10.23
CA ILE A 404 2.56 -2.21 11.11
C ILE A 404 1.80 -0.99 10.59
N TYR A 405 1.95 -0.68 9.29
CA TYR A 405 1.22 0.41 8.66
C TYR A 405 -0.30 0.30 8.86
N TRP A 406 -0.87 -0.90 8.72
CA TRP A 406 -2.30 -1.11 8.94
C TRP A 406 -2.73 -1.04 10.40
N ILE A 407 -1.89 -1.47 11.35
CA ILE A 407 -2.16 -1.30 12.79
C ILE A 407 -2.28 0.19 13.11
N VAL A 408 -1.25 0.97 12.75
CA VAL A 408 -1.23 2.42 13.00
C VAL A 408 -2.36 3.11 12.25
N GLY A 409 -2.60 2.73 10.99
CA GLY A 409 -3.72 3.24 10.19
C GLY A 409 -5.10 2.93 10.79
N SER A 410 -5.26 1.76 11.41
CA SER A 410 -6.49 1.37 12.12
C SER A 410 -6.70 2.20 13.38
N MET A 411 -5.64 2.39 14.18
CA MET A 411 -5.66 3.27 15.35
C MET A 411 -6.00 4.71 14.96
N PHE A 412 -5.41 5.21 13.88
CA PHE A 412 -5.71 6.53 13.34
C PHE A 412 -7.17 6.65 12.92
N THR A 413 -7.69 5.65 12.21
CA THR A 413 -9.09 5.63 11.73
C THR A 413 -10.08 5.58 12.91
N LEU A 414 -9.76 4.82 13.96
CA LEU A 414 -10.52 4.80 15.21
C LEU A 414 -10.55 6.17 15.87
N ALA A 415 -9.38 6.79 16.07
CA ALA A 415 -9.27 8.12 16.65
C ALA A 415 -10.03 9.16 15.81
N GLN A 416 -9.84 9.15 14.49
CA GLN A 416 -10.55 10.01 13.53
C GLN A 416 -12.07 9.86 13.66
N THR A 417 -12.58 8.62 13.72
CA THR A 417 -14.02 8.35 13.84
C THR A 417 -14.58 8.92 15.14
N LEU A 418 -13.88 8.71 16.26
CA LEU A 418 -14.29 9.24 17.56
C LEU A 418 -14.24 10.78 17.60
N ILE A 419 -13.22 11.40 17.02
CA ILE A 419 -13.09 12.86 16.93
C ILE A 419 -14.20 13.46 16.07
N LEU A 420 -14.49 12.87 14.91
CA LEU A 420 -15.58 13.31 14.03
C LEU A 420 -16.93 13.26 14.74
N GLU A 421 -17.18 12.18 15.47
CA GLU A 421 -18.41 12.00 16.24
C GLU A 421 -18.53 13.01 17.39
N PHE A 422 -17.43 13.28 18.09
CA PHE A 422 -17.38 14.33 19.11
C PHE A 422 -17.67 15.72 18.51
N TYR A 423 -17.03 16.06 17.39
CA TYR A 423 -17.25 17.31 16.67
C TYR A 423 -18.72 17.48 16.23
N GLN A 424 -19.31 16.43 15.68
CA GLN A 424 -20.70 16.46 15.21
C GLN A 424 -21.70 16.55 16.36
N LYS A 425 -21.48 15.81 17.44
CA LYS A 425 -22.28 15.92 18.67
C LYS A 425 -22.28 17.36 19.18
N HIS A 426 -21.11 17.98 19.26
CA HIS A 426 -20.97 19.37 19.69
C HIS A 426 -21.71 20.36 18.75
N LYS A 427 -21.58 20.17 17.43
CA LYS A 427 -22.29 20.99 16.44
C LYS A 427 -23.81 20.86 16.52
N ARG A 428 -24.34 19.65 16.76
CA ARG A 428 -25.78 19.42 17.00
C ARG A 428 -26.28 20.17 18.23
N HIS A 429 -25.54 20.12 19.34
CA HIS A 429 -25.86 20.89 20.54
C HIS A 429 -25.85 22.41 20.30
N LYS A 430 -24.86 22.93 19.56
CA LYS A 430 -24.75 24.36 19.25
C LYS A 430 -25.87 24.87 18.32
N ASN A 431 -26.30 24.06 17.36
CA ASN A 431 -27.34 24.45 16.40
C ASN A 431 -28.78 24.30 16.95
N GLY A 432 -28.96 23.91 18.21
CA GLY A 432 -30.30 23.71 18.80
C GLY A 432 -31.09 22.54 18.21
N ILE A 433 -30.51 21.81 17.25
CA ILE A 433 -31.01 20.54 16.71
C ILE A 433 -30.61 19.47 17.70
N GLY A 434 -31.25 19.49 18.88
CA GLY A 434 -31.17 18.39 19.80
C GLY A 434 -31.64 17.13 19.07
N THR A 435 -30.85 16.07 19.15
CA THR A 435 -31.46 14.75 19.36
C THR A 435 -32.57 14.95 20.40
N ALA A 436 -33.71 14.30 20.26
CA ALA A 436 -34.87 14.44 21.15
C ALA A 436 -34.55 14.35 22.65
N ASN A 437 -33.34 13.97 23.04
CA ASN A 437 -32.78 14.10 24.38
C ASN A 437 -31.67 15.17 24.46
N GLY A 438 -32.04 16.39 24.82
CA GLY A 438 -31.23 17.28 25.65
C GLY A 438 -32.01 17.52 26.94
N PRO A 439 -31.38 17.60 28.13
CA PRO A 439 -32.11 17.66 29.39
C PRO A 439 -33.10 18.83 29.36
N SER A 440 -34.37 18.51 29.57
CA SER A 440 -35.52 19.41 29.56
C SER A 440 -35.47 20.54 30.61
N TRP A 441 -34.33 20.72 31.29
CA TRP A 441 -34.21 21.55 32.49
C TRP A 441 -34.34 23.05 32.22
N ASN A 442 -34.12 23.52 30.98
CA ASN A 442 -34.15 24.96 30.68
C ASN A 442 -35.34 25.44 29.83
N ARG A 443 -36.14 24.53 29.25
CA ARG A 443 -37.39 24.93 28.57
C ARG A 443 -38.51 25.20 29.58
N ASN A 444 -38.53 24.46 30.69
CA ASN A 444 -39.51 24.67 31.77
C ASN A 444 -39.25 25.93 32.62
N LYS A 445 -38.03 26.48 32.65
CA LYS A 445 -37.77 27.74 33.38
C LYS A 445 -38.26 28.99 32.64
N LYS A 446 -38.23 28.98 31.31
CA LYS A 446 -38.76 30.08 30.49
C LYS A 446 -40.30 30.06 30.48
N VAL A 447 -40.90 28.90 30.24
CA VAL A 447 -42.36 28.71 30.29
C VAL A 447 -42.94 28.97 31.70
N LYS A 448 -42.27 28.58 32.79
CA LYS A 448 -42.70 28.92 34.17
C LYS A 448 -42.44 30.37 34.60
N LYS A 449 -41.60 31.12 33.88
CA LYS A 449 -41.43 32.58 34.10
C LYS A 449 -42.52 33.34 33.36
N ASP A 450 -42.80 32.95 32.11
CA ASP A 450 -43.79 33.61 31.27
C ASP A 450 -45.22 33.34 31.76
N ALA A 451 -45.51 32.12 32.24
CA ALA A 451 -46.80 31.79 32.87
C ALA A 451 -47.01 32.43 34.26
N ARG A 452 -45.94 32.84 34.96
CA ARG A 452 -46.07 33.59 36.22
C ARG A 452 -46.26 35.09 36.02
N PHE A 453 -45.91 35.62 34.85
CA PHE A 453 -46.15 37.02 34.51
C PHE A 453 -47.55 37.27 33.95
N SER A 454 -48.23 36.26 33.40
CA SER A 454 -49.58 36.40 32.84
C SER A 454 -50.72 36.25 33.85
N VAL A 455 -50.46 35.78 35.08
CA VAL A 455 -51.49 35.56 36.13
C VAL A 455 -51.61 36.76 37.10
N ARG A 456 -50.84 37.83 36.90
CA ARG A 456 -50.86 39.04 37.76
C ARG A 456 -51.52 40.27 37.13
N ARG A 457 -52.21 40.11 35.99
CA ARG A 457 -53.09 41.13 35.41
C ARG A 457 -54.41 40.47 35.02
N GLY A 458 -55.33 40.44 35.97
CA GLY A 458 -56.72 40.03 35.85
C GLY A 458 -57.46 40.65 37.01
#